data_AF-A0A7C4V2H7-F1
#
_entry.id   AF-A0A7C4V2H7-F1
#
_cell.length_a   1.000
_cell.length_b   1.000
_cell.length_c   1.000
_cell.angle_alpha   90.00
_cell.angle_beta   90.00
_cell.angle_gamma   90.00
#
_symmetry.space_group_name_H-M   'P 1'
#
loop_
_entity.id
_entity.type
_entity.pdbx_description
1 polymer ?
#
loop_
_entity_poly.entity_id
_entity_poly.type
_entity_poly.pdbx_seq_one_letter_code
_entity_poly.pdbx_strand_id
1 'polypeptide(L)' 'MIWEYRVEPCRGSAADARWLNELGSQGWELIAILSHVEPDDFVGQRTVTCAYLKRPKRAAKDSAEEAEITHIRMREL' A
#
# COMPACT_ATOMS: atom_id res chain seq x y z
N MET A 1 7.12 12.42 10.01
CA MET A 1 6.21 11.33 9.60
C MET A 1 6.48 11.06 8.12
N ILE A 2 7.12 9.93 7.75
CA ILE A 2 7.59 9.69 6.38
C ILE A 2 6.75 8.58 5.75
N TRP A 3 6.20 8.85 4.58
CA TRP A 3 5.52 7.85 3.76
C TRP A 3 6.55 6.97 3.06
N GLU A 4 6.35 5.65 3.06
CA GLU A 4 7.21 4.73 2.33
C GLU A 4 6.59 4.42 0.97
N TYR A 5 7.40 4.48 -0.09
CA TYR A 5 6.97 4.22 -1.47
C TYR A 5 7.86 3.13 -2.08
N ARG A 6 7.25 2.21 -2.83
CA ARG A 6 7.99 1.19 -3.57
C ARG A 6 7.34 0.86 -4.91
N VAL A 7 8.16 0.47 -5.88
CA VAL A 7 7.72 0.02 -7.21
C VAL A 7 8.45 -1.28 -7.54
N GLU A 8 7.70 -2.28 -8.01
CA GLU A 8 8.24 -3.59 -8.36
C GLU A 8 7.45 -4.19 -9.53
N PRO A 9 8.03 -5.13 -10.31
CA PRO A 9 7.29 -5.84 -11.34
C PRO A 9 6.05 -6.52 -10.74
N CYS A 10 4.89 -6.35 -11.38
CA CYS A 10 3.71 -7.12 -11.01
C CYS A 10 4.00 -8.59 -11.32
N ARG A 11 3.79 -9.44 -10.33
CA ARG A 11 3.63 -10.87 -10.57
C ARG A 11 2.25 -11.03 -11.23
N GLY A 12 2.09 -11.99 -12.15
CA GLY A 12 0.91 -12.10 -13.02
C GLY A 12 0.19 -13.44 -12.89
N SER A 13 -0.03 -13.95 -11.67
CA SER A 13 -0.65 -15.28 -11.45
C SER A 13 -1.51 -15.34 -10.17
N ALA A 14 -2.13 -16.48 -9.86
CA ALA A 14 -2.83 -16.69 -8.58
C ALA A 14 -1.95 -16.43 -7.32
N ALA A 15 -0.63 -16.41 -7.47
CA ALA A 15 0.30 -15.94 -6.44
C ALA A 15 0.11 -14.46 -6.08
N ASP A 16 -0.53 -13.66 -6.94
CA ASP A 16 -0.74 -12.23 -6.77
C ASP A 16 -1.72 -11.93 -5.64
N ALA A 17 -2.78 -12.73 -5.46
CA ALA A 17 -3.74 -12.52 -4.38
C ALA A 17 -3.10 -12.76 -3.01
N ARG A 18 -2.31 -13.84 -2.88
CA ARG A 18 -1.58 -14.14 -1.63
C ARG A 18 -0.51 -13.09 -1.37
N TRP A 19 0.23 -12.71 -2.40
CA TRP A 19 1.25 -11.66 -2.32
C TRP A 19 0.64 -10.32 -1.88
N LEU A 20 -0.46 -9.88 -2.52
CA LEU A 20 -1.17 -8.66 -2.14
C LEU A 20 -1.67 -8.71 -0.70
N ASN A 21 -2.16 -9.86 -0.22
CA ASN A 21 -2.57 -10.04 1.16
C ASN A 21 -1.38 -9.93 2.14
N GLU A 22 -0.25 -10.57 1.82
CA GLU A 22 0.98 -10.46 2.62
C GLU A 22 1.48 -9.01 2.70
N LEU A 23 1.40 -8.27 1.60
CA LEU A 23 1.76 -6.85 1.55
C LEU A 23 0.78 -5.98 2.36
N GLY A 24 -0.52 -6.23 2.24
CA GLY A 24 -1.55 -5.57 3.03
C GLY A 24 -1.35 -5.77 4.53
N SER A 25 -1.00 -6.99 4.96
CA SER A 25 -0.70 -7.28 6.38
C SER A 25 0.51 -6.53 6.93
N GLN A 26 1.43 -6.12 6.06
CA GLN A 26 2.59 -5.29 6.39
C GLN A 26 2.29 -3.78 6.32
N GLY A 27 1.05 -3.41 5.96
CA GLY A 27 0.59 -2.02 5.84
C GLY A 27 0.88 -1.37 4.48
N TRP A 28 1.21 -2.16 3.45
CA TRP A 28 1.37 -1.66 2.08
C TRP A 28 0.03 -1.66 1.35
N GLU A 29 -0.29 -0.55 0.70
CA GLU A 29 -1.48 -0.36 -0.13
C GLU A 29 -1.04 -0.28 -1.60
N LEU A 30 -1.67 -1.06 -2.50
CA LEU A 30 -1.45 -0.92 -3.94
C LEU A 30 -2.14 0.35 -4.43
N ILE A 31 -1.41 1.26 -5.08
CA ILE A 31 -1.95 2.56 -5.51
C ILE A 31 -2.01 2.71 -7.04
N ALA A 32 -1.16 1.99 -7.78
CA ALA A 32 -1.16 2.04 -9.23
C ALA A 32 -0.57 0.77 -9.85
N ILE A 33 -1.05 0.44 -11.05
CA ILE A 33 -0.47 -0.56 -11.94
C ILE A 33 -0.08 0.19 -13.22
N LEU A 34 1.20 0.18 -13.54
CA LEU A 34 1.77 0.86 -14.70
C LEU A 34 2.22 -0.20 -15.71
N SER A 35 1.89 -0.03 -16.97
CA SER A 35 2.43 -0.89 -18.04
C SER A 35 3.34 -0.06 -18.93
N HIS A 36 4.59 -0.47 -19.05
CA HIS A 36 5.55 0.15 -19.96
C HIS A 36 5.90 -0.85 -21.07
N VAL A 37 5.99 -0.34 -22.30
CA VAL A 37 6.55 -1.07 -23.43
C VAL A 37 7.92 -0.47 -23.65
N GLU A 38 8.98 -1.25 -23.51
CA GLU A 38 10.32 -0.75 -23.78
C GLU A 38 10.47 -0.46 -25.29
N PRO A 39 10.99 0.71 -25.67
CA PRO A 39 10.99 1.14 -27.07
C PRO A 39 11.89 0.29 -27.99
N ASP A 40 12.86 -0.43 -27.44
CA ASP A 40 13.79 -1.30 -28.18
C ASP A 40 13.32 -2.76 -28.30
N ASP A 41 12.19 -3.13 -27.69
CA ASP A 41 11.74 -4.51 -27.66
C ASP A 41 10.85 -4.81 -28.87
N PHE A 42 11.50 -5.21 -29.98
CA PHE A 42 10.83 -5.69 -31.20
C PHE A 42 9.93 -6.92 -30.97
N VAL A 43 9.92 -7.49 -29.75
CA VAL A 43 9.13 -8.65 -29.34
C VAL A 43 8.21 -8.33 -28.15
N GLY A 44 7.70 -7.09 -28.04
CA GLY A 44 6.46 -6.80 -27.30
C GLY A 44 6.34 -7.34 -25.87
N GLN A 45 7.44 -7.48 -25.12
CA GLN A 45 7.35 -7.84 -23.70
C GLN A 45 6.79 -6.64 -22.94
N ARG A 46 5.52 -6.75 -22.57
CA ARG A 46 4.85 -5.74 -21.78
C ARG A 46 5.23 -5.92 -20.31
N THR A 47 6.15 -5.11 -19.83
CA THR A 47 6.50 -5.08 -18.41
C THR A 47 5.41 -4.34 -17.65
N VAL A 48 4.76 -5.04 -16.71
CA VAL A 48 3.77 -4.46 -15.81
C VAL A 48 4.44 -4.24 -14.46
N THR A 49 4.37 -3.03 -13.93
CA THR A 49 4.90 -2.64 -12.62
C THR A 49 3.78 -2.19 -11.69
N CYS A 50 3.94 -2.53 -10.42
CA CYS A 50 2.99 -2.27 -9.36
C CYS A 50 3.62 -1.27 -8.39
N ALA A 51 2.91 -0.20 -8.07
CA ALA A 51 3.34 0.84 -7.14
C ALA A 51 2.57 0.72 -5.83
N TYR A 52 3.29 0.74 -4.71
CA TYR A 52 2.74 0.60 -3.38
C TYR A 52 3.14 1.76 -2.48
N LEU A 53 2.24 2.11 -1.58
CA LEU A 53 2.42 3.14 -0.59
C LEU A 53 2.15 2.55 0.78
N LYS A 54 2.98 2.89 1.77
CA LYS A 54 2.76 2.50 3.16
C LYS A 54 2.66 3.73 4.04
N ARG A 55 1.53 3.78 4.74
CA ARG A 55 1.23 4.85 5.68
C ARG A 55 2.25 4.85 6.81
N PRO A 56 2.77 6.02 7.19
CA PRO A 56 3.54 6.14 8.41
C PRO A 56 2.68 5.67 9.59
N LYS A 57 3.20 4.74 10.40
CA LYS A 57 2.55 4.42 11.68
C LYS A 57 2.57 5.69 12.52
N ARG A 58 1.39 6.20 12.92
CA ARG A 58 1.32 7.22 13.98
C ARG A 58 2.10 6.67 15.17
N ALA A 59 2.99 7.48 15.75
CA ALA A 59 3.63 7.11 16.99
C ALA A 59 2.52 6.88 18.03
N ALA A 60 2.62 5.81 18.82
CA ALA A 60 1.58 5.39 19.76
C ALA A 60 1.12 6.47 20.76
N LYS A 61 1.83 7.60 20.86
CA LYS A 61 1.45 8.76 21.66
C LYS A 61 0.19 9.47 21.17
N ASP A 62 -0.04 9.57 19.86
CA ASP A 62 -1.23 10.24 19.31
C ASP A 62 -2.49 9.36 19.34
N SER A 63 -2.31 8.03 19.37
CA SER A 63 -3.45 7.08 19.37
C SER A 63 -4.15 6.98 20.73
N ALA A 64 -3.47 7.29 21.84
CA ALA A 64 -4.09 7.33 23.16
C ALA A 64 -5.02 8.55 23.31
N GLU A 65 -4.63 9.69 22.74
CA GLU A 65 -5.40 10.94 22.80
C GLU A 65 -6.68 10.86 21.95
N GLU A 66 -6.64 10.24 20.76
CA GLU A 66 -7.84 10.00 19.92
C GLU A 66 -8.82 8.99 20.54
N ALA A 67 -8.32 7.98 21.26
CA ALA A 67 -9.16 7.00 21.95
C ALA A 67 -9.91 7.62 23.13
N GLU A 68 -9.30 8.57 23.84
CA GLU A 68 -9.93 9.28 24.96
C GLU A 68 -11.00 10.27 24.48
N ILE A 69 -10.75 11.01 23.39
CA ILE A 69 -11.73 11.94 22.80
C ILE A 69 -13.00 11.20 22.32
N THR A 70 -12.85 9.97 21.80
CA THR A 70 -14.00 9.17 21.34
C THR A 70 -14.87 8.66 22.52
N HIS A 71 -14.26 8.34 23.66
CA HIS A 71 -15.00 7.89 24.85
C HIS A 71 -15.73 9.02 25.57
N ILE A 72 -15.18 10.24 25.57
CA ILE A 72 -15.82 11.40 26.20
C ILE A 72 -17.10 11.78 25.44
N ARG A 73 -17.07 11.74 24.10
CA ARG A 73 -18.19 12.19 23.25
C ARG A 73 -19.40 11.26 23.23
N MET A 74 -19.26 9.99 23.64
CA MET A 74 -20.38 9.05 23.76
C MET A 74 -21.09 9.08 25.12
N ARG A 75 -20.57 9.83 26.12
CA ARG A 75 -21.20 9.98 27.44
C ARG A 75 -22.10 11.21 27.56
N GLU A 76 -22.16 12.06 26.54
CA GLU A 76 -22.97 13.30 26.53
C GLU A 76 -24.18 13.23 25.58
N LEU A 77 -24.63 12.03 25.18
CA LEU A 77 -25.88 11.81 24.42
C LEU A 77 -26.87 10.98 25.23
#